data_AF-A0A7S4LEH4-F1
#
_entry.id   AF-A0A7S4LEH4-F1
#
_cell.length_a   1.000
_cell.length_b   1.000
_cell.length_c   1.000
_cell.angle_alpha   90.00
_cell.angle_beta   90.00
_cell.angle_gamma   90.00
#
_symmetry.space_group_name_H-M   'P 1'
#
loop_
_entity.id
_entity.type
_entity.pdbx_description
1 polymer ?
#
loop_
_entity_poly.entity_id
_entity_poly.type
_entity_poly.pdbx_seq_one_letter_code
_entity_poly.pdbx_strand_id
1 'polypeptide(L)'
;YGDLVPVTTAGRAFACAYMGIGTLVTARIMGKIVGIPLRSRQKRLEQCLFRQFGSHMSDGDFRTIKEKVDELGFGSVEGVNKAEFAIAMLLSLGRITSEDIQECLVPFDDLDKGKDGRLGSEDVTQSTICLQASAINERCPRRQAPRGRG
;
A
#
# COMPACT_ATOMS: atom_id res chain seq x y z
N TYR A 1 -36.22 -9.51 36.56
CA TYR A 1 -36.82 -9.27 35.23
C TYR A 1 -36.65 -10.52 34.39
N GLY A 2 -37.65 -11.41 34.40
CA GLY A 2 -37.59 -12.71 33.71
C GLY A 2 -38.89 -13.53 33.75
N ASP A 3 -40.00 -12.95 34.23
CA ASP A 3 -41.25 -13.68 34.50
C ASP A 3 -42.26 -13.62 33.35
N LEU A 4 -41.91 -12.95 32.25
CA LEU A 4 -42.75 -12.84 31.06
C LEU A 4 -42.15 -13.68 29.95
N VAL A 5 -42.30 -15.00 30.06
CA VAL A 5 -41.96 -15.95 29.00
C VAL A 5 -43.19 -16.14 28.12
N PRO A 6 -43.10 -15.96 26.80
CA PRO A 6 -44.23 -16.22 25.92
C PRO A 6 -44.66 -17.68 26.06
N VAL A 7 -45.90 -17.88 26.51
CA VAL A 7 -46.47 -19.21 26.76
C VAL A 7 -46.82 -19.90 25.43
N THR A 8 -47.06 -19.11 24.37
CA THR A 8 -47.41 -19.61 23.03
C THR A 8 -46.18 -20.06 22.24
N THR A 9 -46.31 -21.15 21.49
CA THR A 9 -45.25 -21.70 20.62
C THR A 9 -44.74 -20.67 19.61
N ALA A 10 -45.64 -19.87 19.03
CA ALA A 10 -45.28 -18.79 18.11
C ALA A 10 -44.49 -17.66 18.80
N GLY A 11 -44.86 -17.30 20.02
CA GLY A 11 -44.14 -16.28 20.80
C GLY A 11 -42.73 -16.72 21.19
N ARG A 12 -42.52 -18.01 21.48
CA ARG A 12 -41.19 -18.58 21.73
C ARG A 12 -40.31 -18.54 20.48
N ALA A 13 -40.85 -18.93 19.32
CA ALA A 13 -40.11 -18.88 18.05
C ALA A 13 -39.71 -17.44 17.68
N PHE A 14 -40.63 -16.48 17.84
CA PHE A 14 -40.35 -15.06 17.63
C PHE A 14 -39.27 -14.55 18.59
N ALA A 15 -39.34 -14.89 19.88
CA ALA A 15 -38.35 -14.48 20.87
C ALA A 15 -36.94 -15.02 20.54
N CYS A 16 -36.82 -16.28 20.09
CA CYS A 16 -35.55 -16.84 19.64
C CYS A 16 -34.98 -16.09 18.44
N ALA A 17 -35.80 -15.82 17.42
CA ALA A 17 -35.38 -15.06 16.25
C ALA A 17 -34.97 -13.62 16.63
N TYR A 18 -35.76 -12.98 17.49
CA TYR A 18 -35.51 -11.62 17.97
C TYR A 18 -34.19 -11.51 18.76
N MET A 19 -33.91 -12.46 19.66
CA MET A 19 -32.64 -12.50 20.38
C MET A 19 -31.45 -12.68 19.42
N GLY A 20 -31.55 -13.61 18.46
CA GLY A 20 -30.49 -13.82 17.46
C GLY A 20 -30.21 -12.57 16.61
N ILE A 21 -31.26 -11.92 16.11
CA ILE A 21 -31.14 -10.68 15.33
C ILE A 21 -30.59 -9.55 16.20
N GLY A 22 -31.10 -9.40 17.42
CA GLY A 22 -30.67 -8.37 18.38
C GLY A 22 -29.19 -8.49 18.74
N THR A 23 -28.72 -9.71 19.03
CA THR A 23 -27.30 -9.98 19.28
C THR A 23 -26.45 -9.69 18.04
N LEU A 24 -26.89 -10.08 16.84
CA LEU A 24 -26.14 -9.81 15.61
C LEU A 24 -26.02 -8.30 15.33
N VAL A 25 -27.12 -7.55 15.44
CA VAL A 25 -27.12 -6.09 15.26
C VAL A 25 -26.21 -5.43 16.29
N THR A 26 -26.32 -5.83 17.56
CA THR A 26 -25.49 -5.28 18.64
C THR A 26 -24.01 -5.57 18.41
N ALA A 27 -23.65 -6.79 18.01
CA ALA A 27 -22.27 -7.17 17.70
C ALA A 27 -21.68 -6.30 16.57
N ARG A 28 -22.46 -6.03 15.51
CA ARG A 28 -22.03 -5.18 14.40
C ARG A 28 -21.80 -3.74 14.82
N ILE A 29 -22.68 -3.18 15.67
CA ILE A 29 -22.54 -1.82 16.18
C ILE A 29 -21.32 -1.74 17.11
N MET A 30 -21.16 -2.71 18.01
CA MET A 30 -20.05 -2.76 18.95
C MET A 30 -18.70 -2.83 18.21
N GLY A 31 -18.59 -3.65 17.17
CA GLY A 31 -17.39 -3.70 16.33
C GLY A 31 -17.04 -2.34 15.72
N LYS A 32 -18.04 -1.55 15.31
CA LYS A 32 -17.80 -0.18 14.81
C LYS A 32 -17.36 0.77 15.92
N ILE A 33 -17.96 0.67 17.11
CA ILE A 33 -17.62 1.52 18.27
C ILE A 33 -16.18 1.28 18.73
N VAL A 34 -15.75 0.02 18.77
CA VAL A 34 -14.37 -0.34 19.15
C VAL A 34 -13.33 0.26 18.18
N GLY A 35 -13.68 0.48 16.92
CA GLY A 35 -12.82 1.14 15.94
C GLY A 35 -12.68 2.66 16.11
N ILE A 36 -13.57 3.31 16.87
CA ILE A 36 -13.57 4.77 17.07
C ILE A 36 -12.31 5.27 17.80
N PRO A 37 -11.90 4.71 18.96
CA PRO A 37 -10.69 5.20 19.64
C PRO A 37 -9.43 5.04 18.79
N LEU A 38 -9.33 3.97 18.00
CA LEU A 38 -8.20 3.73 17.08
C LEU A 38 -8.13 4.81 15.99
N ARG A 39 -9.25 5.08 15.33
CA ARG A 39 -9.34 6.14 14.31
C ARG A 39 -9.07 7.53 14.88
N SER A 40 -9.58 7.81 16.08
CA SER A 40 -9.33 9.09 16.77
C SER A 40 -7.86 9.29 17.13
N ARG A 41 -7.16 8.22 17.54
CA ARG A 41 -5.72 8.28 17.79
C ARG A 41 -4.93 8.54 16.51
N GLN A 42 -5.25 7.84 15.42
CA GLN A 42 -4.63 8.08 14.11
C GLN A 42 -4.80 9.53 13.65
N LYS A 43 -6.02 10.08 13.74
CA LYS A 43 -6.29 11.48 13.40
C LYS A 43 -5.52 12.47 14.28
N ARG A 44 -5.33 12.17 15.57
CA ARG A 44 -4.53 13.01 16.46
C ARG A 44 -3.04 13.00 16.09
N LEU A 45 -2.49 11.83 15.75
CA LEU A 45 -1.12 11.72 15.27
C LEU A 45 -0.94 12.50 13.97
N GLU A 46 -1.88 12.36 13.04
CA GLU A 46 -1.90 13.11 11.78
C GLU A 46 -1.90 14.62 12.01
N GLN A 47 -2.82 15.12 12.84
CA GLN A 47 -2.88 16.54 13.18
C GLN A 47 -1.63 17.02 13.92
N CYS A 48 -1.04 16.19 14.78
CA CYS A 48 0.17 16.55 15.52
C CYS A 48 1.37 16.69 14.57
N LEU A 49 1.55 15.72 13.67
CA LEU A 49 2.60 15.75 12.66
C LEU A 49 2.42 16.95 11.73
N PHE A 50 1.23 17.16 11.15
CA PHE A 50 1.01 18.33 10.30
C PHE A 50 1.23 19.65 11.02
N ARG A 51 0.89 19.74 12.31
CA ARG A 51 1.12 20.96 13.10
C ARG A 51 2.60 21.19 13.43
N GLN A 52 3.38 20.12 13.64
CA GLN A 52 4.83 20.23 13.83
C GLN A 52 5.52 20.61 12.52
N PHE A 53 5.24 19.87 11.45
CA PHE A 53 5.86 20.08 10.13
C PHE A 53 5.39 21.33 9.40
N GLY A 54 4.18 21.82 9.67
CA GLY A 54 3.58 22.94 8.94
C GLY A 54 4.00 24.33 9.40
N SER A 55 4.54 24.49 10.61
CA SER A 55 4.91 25.80 11.15
C SER A 55 6.35 25.90 11.64
N HIS A 56 6.94 24.82 12.16
CA HIS A 56 8.33 24.81 12.63
C HIS A 56 8.93 23.42 12.48
N MET A 57 9.46 23.12 11.30
CA MET A 57 10.28 21.93 11.10
C MET A 57 11.63 22.16 11.78
N SER A 58 11.91 21.42 12.84
CA SER A 58 13.23 21.47 13.50
C SER A 58 14.26 20.77 12.61
N ASP A 59 15.54 21.17 12.70
CA ASP A 59 16.64 20.49 12.00
C ASP A 59 16.71 18.99 12.34
N GLY A 60 16.27 18.61 13.55
CA GLY A 60 16.16 17.20 13.96
C GLY A 60 15.10 16.42 13.17
N ASP A 61 13.96 17.05 12.88
CA ASP A 61 12.87 16.43 12.13
C ASP A 61 13.26 16.29 10.65
N PHE A 62 13.98 17.28 10.11
CA PHE A 62 14.56 17.21 8.77
C PHE A 62 15.55 16.07 8.62
N ARG A 63 16.46 15.89 9.58
CA ARG A 63 17.41 14.78 9.56
C ARG A 63 16.70 13.42 9.60
N THR A 64 15.66 13.30 10.42
CA THR A 64 14.88 12.07 10.53
C THR A 64 14.16 11.73 9.23
N ILE A 65 13.58 12.74 8.55
CA ILE A 65 12.97 12.54 7.24
C ILE A 65 14.02 12.12 6.21
N LYS A 66 15.17 12.80 6.19
CA LYS A 66 16.25 12.47 5.26
C LYS A 66 16.72 11.02 5.44
N GLU A 67 16.95 10.59 6.68
CA GLU A 67 17.36 9.22 6.99
C GLU A 67 16.36 8.17 6.47
N LYS A 68 15.06 8.42 6.65
CA LYS A 68 14.01 7.53 6.12
C LYS A 68 13.97 7.49 4.59
N VAL A 69 14.19 8.63 3.93
CA VAL A 69 14.20 8.71 2.47
C VAL A 69 15.44 8.03 1.90
N ASP A 70 16.59 8.22 2.55
CA ASP A 70 17.85 7.56 2.20
C ASP A 70 17.75 6.04 2.35
N GLU A 71 17.09 5.54 3.40
CA GLU A 71 16.84 4.10 3.61
C GLU A 71 16.02 3.47 2.46
N LEU A 72 15.12 4.25 1.85
CA LEU A 72 14.28 3.80 0.73
C LEU A 72 14.98 3.93 -0.63
N GLY A 73 16.18 4.50 -0.69
CA GLY A 73 16.92 4.70 -1.93
C GLY A 73 16.45 5.89 -2.79
N PHE A 74 15.55 6.75 -2.27
CA PHE A 74 15.14 7.99 -2.94
C PHE A 74 15.99 9.21 -2.56
N GLY A 75 17.05 9.00 -1.78
CA GLY A 75 17.89 10.06 -1.22
C GLY A 75 18.56 10.92 -2.29
N SER A 76 18.21 12.21 -2.33
CA SER A 76 18.94 13.20 -3.13
C SER A 76 20.05 13.87 -2.31
N VAL A 77 21.18 14.15 -2.97
CA VAL A 77 22.36 14.77 -2.34
C VAL A 77 22.07 16.22 -1.92
N GLU A 78 21.28 16.95 -2.72
CA GLU A 78 21.04 18.39 -2.55
C GLU A 78 19.93 18.75 -1.55
N GLY A 79 19.12 17.78 -1.11
CA GLY A 79 18.02 18.05 -0.17
C GLY A 79 16.88 17.06 -0.30
N VAL A 80 15.74 17.39 0.31
CA VAL A 80 14.53 16.57 0.26
C VAL A 80 13.55 17.18 -0.74
N ASN A 81 13.24 16.47 -1.82
CA ASN A 81 12.26 16.91 -2.80
C ASN A 81 10.82 16.82 -2.23
N LYS A 82 9.87 17.53 -2.83
CA LYS A 82 8.46 17.50 -2.41
C LYS A 82 7.86 16.09 -2.41
N ALA A 83 8.26 15.25 -3.36
CA ALA A 83 7.83 13.85 -3.43
C ALA A 83 8.43 13.02 -2.28
N GLU A 84 9.73 13.13 -2.05
CA GLU A 84 10.45 12.46 -0.95
C GLU A 84 9.85 12.87 0.41
N PHE A 85 9.58 14.16 0.60
CA PHE A 85 8.92 14.67 1.80
C PHE A 85 7.52 14.08 1.97
N ALA A 86 6.73 14.00 0.89
CA ALA A 86 5.39 13.41 0.96
C ALA A 86 5.44 11.91 1.30
N ILE A 87 6.37 11.15 0.72
CA ILE A 87 6.55 9.72 1.02
C ILE A 87 6.97 9.53 2.49
N ALA A 88 7.95 10.29 2.97
CA ALA A 88 8.40 10.24 4.36
C ALA A 88 7.29 10.61 5.36
N MET A 89 6.41 11.55 4.99
CA MET A 89 5.24 11.91 5.77
C MET A 89 4.22 10.76 5.81
N LEU A 90 3.94 10.12 4.68
CA LEU A 90 3.00 8.98 4.61
C LEU A 90 3.48 7.77 5.40
N LEU A 91 4.80 7.51 5.39
CA LEU A 91 5.44 6.50 6.24
C LEU A 91 5.35 6.86 7.72
N SER A 92 5.59 8.11 8.07
CA SER A 92 5.50 8.58 9.47
C SER A 92 4.07 8.58 10.00
N LEU A 93 3.08 8.67 9.11
CA LEU A 93 1.66 8.49 9.41
C LEU A 93 1.23 7.01 9.48
N GLY A 94 2.10 6.08 9.09
CA GLY A 94 1.77 4.65 8.99
C GLY A 94 0.67 4.35 7.97
N ARG A 95 0.48 5.22 6.97
CA ARG A 95 -0.50 5.01 5.88
C ARG A 95 0.04 4.08 4.80
N ILE A 96 1.36 4.06 4.66
CA ILE A 96 2.13 3.26 3.73
C ILE A 96 3.28 2.67 4.57
N THR A 97 3.65 1.44 4.28
CA THR A 97 4.80 0.75 4.88
C THR A 97 5.99 0.76 3.93
N SER A 98 7.20 0.51 4.45
CA SER A 98 8.40 0.46 3.59
C SER A 98 8.31 -0.70 2.59
N GLU A 99 7.63 -1.78 2.97
CA GLU A 99 7.33 -2.94 2.13
C GLU A 99 6.43 -2.56 0.95
N ASP A 100 5.35 -1.80 1.19
CA ASP A 100 4.45 -1.32 0.13
C ASP A 100 5.22 -0.51 -0.93
N ILE A 101 6.21 0.28 -0.49
CA ILE A 101 7.05 1.09 -1.36
C ILE A 101 7.99 0.22 -2.17
N GLN A 102 8.65 -0.76 -1.54
CA GLN A 102 9.53 -1.69 -2.23
C GLN A 102 8.79 -2.51 -3.28
N GLU A 103 7.58 -2.98 -2.98
CA GLU A 103 6.73 -3.65 -3.97
C GLU A 103 6.42 -2.76 -5.18
N CYS A 104 6.21 -1.45 -4.96
CA CYS A 104 6.01 -0.49 -6.04
C CYS A 104 7.30 -0.19 -6.83
N LEU A 105 8.47 -0.39 -6.22
CA LEU A 105 9.78 -0.14 -6.84
C LEU A 105 10.25 -1.31 -7.72
N VAL A 106 9.86 -2.55 -7.44
CA VAL A 106 10.26 -3.72 -8.24
C VAL A 106 9.96 -3.53 -9.75
N PRO A 107 8.76 -3.13 -10.17
CA PRO A 107 8.48 -2.89 -11.59
C PRO A 107 9.24 -1.71 -12.18
N PHE A 108 9.60 -0.74 -11.34
CA PHE A 108 10.39 0.42 -11.76
C PHE A 108 11.83 0.01 -12.04
N ASP A 109 12.45 -0.74 -11.12
CA ASP A 109 13.82 -1.24 -11.27
C ASP A 109 13.96 -2.22 -12.45
N ASP A 110 12.93 -3.01 -12.73
CA ASP A 110 12.88 -3.90 -13.90
C ASP A 110 12.86 -3.12 -15.23
N LEU A 111 12.30 -1.90 -15.20
CA LEU A 111 12.14 -1.06 -16.38
C LEU A 111 13.31 -0.07 -16.54
N ASP A 112 13.88 0.41 -15.44
CA ASP A 112 15.07 1.27 -15.39
C ASP A 112 16.36 0.42 -15.48
N LYS A 113 16.67 -0.01 -16.71
CA LYS A 113 17.94 -0.71 -16.99
C LYS A 113 19.16 0.20 -16.87
N GLY A 114 18.96 1.51 -16.99
CA GLY A 114 19.99 2.52 -16.82
C GLY A 114 20.44 2.66 -15.36
N LYS A 115 19.58 2.28 -14.42
CA LYS A 115 19.72 2.55 -12.98
C LYS A 115 20.01 4.02 -12.73
N ASP A 116 19.47 4.89 -13.57
CA ASP A 116 19.65 6.33 -13.45
C ASP A 116 18.55 6.95 -12.55
N GLY A 117 17.62 6.11 -12.06
CA GLY A 117 16.52 6.51 -11.21
C GLY A 117 15.43 7.25 -11.96
N ARG A 118 15.40 7.16 -13.30
CA ARG A 118 14.47 7.90 -14.16
C ARG A 118 14.00 7.02 -15.31
N LEU A 119 12.68 6.91 -15.46
CA LEU A 119 12.12 6.28 -16.66
C LEU A 119 12.08 7.28 -17.81
N GLY A 120 13.03 7.15 -18.73
CA GLY A 120 13.12 7.91 -19.96
C GLY A 120 12.22 7.36 -21.07
N SER A 121 12.10 8.13 -22.16
CA SER A 121 11.40 7.66 -23.36
C SER A 121 12.13 6.46 -24.00
N GLU A 122 13.45 6.39 -23.82
CA GLU A 122 14.31 5.27 -24.17
C GLU A 122 13.95 3.95 -23.45
N ASP A 123 13.56 3.98 -22.18
CA ASP A 123 13.24 2.76 -21.41
C ASP A 123 11.88 2.17 -21.84
N VAL A 124 10.92 3.05 -22.14
CA VAL A 124 9.59 2.67 -22.65
C VAL A 124 9.69 2.04 -24.04
N THR A 125 10.60 2.53 -24.89
CA THR A 125 10.82 1.94 -26.22
C THR A 125 11.54 0.59 -26.15
N GLN A 126 12.51 0.42 -25.23
CA GLN A 126 13.16 -0.88 -25.03
C GLN A 126 12.21 -1.96 -24.48
N SER A 127 11.26 -1.61 -23.62
CA SER A 127 10.25 -2.57 -23.12
C SER A 127 9.36 -3.09 -24.25
N THR A 128 8.98 -2.20 -25.18
CA THR A 128 8.14 -2.54 -26.33
C THR A 128 8.88 -3.45 -27.33
N ILE A 129 10.17 -3.18 -27.58
CA ILE A 129 11.01 -3.99 -28.48
C ILE A 129 11.27 -5.38 -27.88
N CYS A 130 11.46 -5.49 -26.56
CA CYS A 130 11.66 -6.78 -25.88
C CYS A 130 10.41 -7.67 -25.94
N LEU A 131 9.22 -7.08 -25.73
CA LEU A 131 7.93 -7.79 -25.87
C LEU A 131 7.64 -8.22 -27.31
N GLN A 132 8.07 -7.45 -28.32
CA GLN A 132 7.96 -7.86 -29.71
C GLN A 132 8.99 -8.92 -30.10
N ALA A 133 10.20 -8.88 -29.53
CA ALA A 133 11.24 -9.89 -29.77
C ALA A 133 10.88 -11.27 -29.20
N SER A 134 10.28 -11.34 -28.01
CA SER A 134 9.79 -12.60 -27.44
C SER A 134 8.60 -13.17 -28.24
N ALA A 135 7.70 -12.34 -28.74
CA ALA A 135 6.61 -12.75 -29.63
C ALA A 135 7.08 -13.25 -31.01
N ILE A 136 8.22 -12.78 -31.52
CA ILE A 136 8.83 -13.24 -32.77
C ILE A 136 9.63 -14.55 -32.56
N ASN A 137 10.30 -14.69 -31.41
CA ASN A 137 11.11 -15.88 -31.10
C ASN A 137 10.28 -17.15 -30.92
N GLU A 138 9.03 -17.07 -30.45
CA GLU A 138 8.13 -18.23 -30.39
C GLU A 138 7.57 -18.65 -31.76
N ARG A 139 7.68 -17.81 -32.79
CA ARG A 139 7.09 -18.04 -34.12
C ARG A 139 8.08 -18.54 -35.17
N CYS A 140 9.38 -18.61 -34.85
CA CYS A 140 10.42 -19.04 -35.78
C CYS A 140 11.09 -20.35 -35.29
N PRO A 141 10.65 -21.53 -35.76
CA PRO A 141 11.34 -22.77 -35.43
C PRO A 141 12.71 -22.73 -36.11
N ARG A 142 13.77 -22.92 -35.30
CA ARG A 142 15.17 -23.09 -35.72
C ARG A 142 15.29 -23.69 -37.12
N ARG A 143 15.69 -22.88 -38.10
CA ARG A 143 16.24 -23.38 -39.37
C ARG A 143 17.45 -24.24 -39.01
N GLN A 144 17.31 -25.57 -39.17
CA GLN A 144 18.41 -26.50 -39.07
C GLN A 144 19.49 -26.10 -40.08
N ALA A 145 20.69 -25.79 -39.58
CA ALA A 145 21.86 -25.60 -40.40
C ALA A 145 22.29 -26.96 -41.01
N PRO A 146 22.75 -27.01 -42.28
CA PRO A 146 23.17 -28.26 -42.89
C PRO A 146 24.51 -28.70 -42.27
N ARG A 147 24.51 -29.91 -41.71
CA ARG A 147 25.75 -30.59 -41.32
C ARG A 147 26.50 -30.99 -42.58
N GLY A 148 27.56 -30.26 -42.90
CA GLY A 148 28.59 -30.74 -43.83
C GLY A 148 29.20 -32.04 -43.32
N ARG A 149 29.25 -33.05 -44.19
CA ARG A 149 30.09 -34.23 -44.04
C ARG A 149 30.36 -34.83 -45.42
N GLY A 150 31.64 -34.91 -45.79
CA GLY A 150 32.12 -35.48 -47.05
C GLY A 150 33.34 -34.72 -47.52
#